data_AF-A0A2G1BTQ8-F1
#
_entry.id   AF-A0A2G1BTQ8-F1
#
_cell.length_a   1.000
_cell.length_b   1.000
_cell.length_c   1.000
_cell.angle_alpha   90.00
_cell.angle_beta   90.00
_cell.angle_gamma   90.00
#
_symmetry.space_group_name_H-M   'P 1'
#
loop_
_entity.id
_entity.type
_entity.pdbx_description
1 polymer ?
#
loop_
_entity_poly.entity_id
_entity_poly.type
_entity_poly.pdbx_seq_one_letter_code
_entity_poly.pdbx_strand_id
1 'polypeptide(L)'
;MIYYKEKINELLLNTSITSDEIYDLEFYQNKEEVLKAFKFYNETLINNYYYGIDPSYLFFENNLSINAKATKDVDGKYIISINIGTIHFLIEKIKKTNIFDNVVVVKLLQPYFDLPISVLMYQMGLHFTFYHELAHLIQKSEYLNNSMVEENSDVFDLKKHVLEMDADSFSGVMMSTHVLQYSEKMLPRANKEIYQGLFIIFLIPIILYLLSFKGNDKEFYLFENSHPHPSIRLISIIMTIIDYAKITLEKKEISFKNDEVFEILILSMSICEESQELLFDDKRVSKLKAIYINNKIEIIRYIKRIEEEKENYINDLAISKRNQHIF
;
A
#
# COMPACT_ATOMS: atom_id res chain seq x y z
N MET A 1 0.16 25.15 1.10
CA MET A 1 -1.24 25.57 0.83
C MET A 1 -1.38 26.13 -0.58
N ILE A 2 -0.57 27.10 -0.99
CA ILE A 2 -0.59 27.66 -2.36
C ILE A 2 -0.53 26.56 -3.43
N TYR A 3 0.51 25.72 -3.40
CA TYR A 3 0.66 24.57 -4.33
C TYR A 3 -0.55 23.62 -4.37
N TYR A 4 -1.18 23.36 -3.21
CA TYR A 4 -2.39 22.52 -3.15
C TYR A 4 -3.55 23.20 -3.86
N LYS A 5 -3.84 24.47 -3.53
CA LYS A 5 -4.92 25.24 -4.17
C LYS A 5 -4.70 25.36 -5.69
N GLU A 6 -3.46 25.56 -6.14
CA GLU A 6 -3.12 25.58 -7.57
C GLU A 6 -3.43 24.25 -8.27
N LYS A 7 -3.00 23.12 -7.69
CA LYS A 7 -3.24 21.79 -8.27
C LYS A 7 -4.71 21.36 -8.23
N ILE A 8 -5.43 21.73 -7.18
CA ILE A 8 -6.88 21.52 -7.08
C ILE A 8 -7.62 22.36 -8.13
N ASN A 9 -7.25 23.63 -8.31
CA ASN A 9 -7.86 24.46 -9.36
C ASN A 9 -7.59 23.88 -10.76
N GLU A 10 -6.37 23.37 -11.00
CA GLU A 10 -6.05 22.68 -12.24
C GLU A 10 -6.94 21.45 -12.47
N LEU A 11 -7.13 20.62 -11.43
CA LEU A 11 -8.02 19.46 -11.47
C LEU A 11 -9.48 19.87 -11.76
N LEU A 12 -10.01 20.89 -11.07
CA LEU A 12 -11.40 21.35 -11.24
C LEU A 12 -11.66 21.93 -12.63
N LEU A 13 -10.67 22.60 -13.23
CA LEU A 13 -10.80 23.16 -14.59
C LEU A 13 -10.71 22.10 -15.68
N ASN A 14 -10.10 20.95 -15.36
CA ASN A 14 -9.78 19.93 -16.32
C ASN A 14 -10.54 18.64 -16.10
N THR A 15 -11.36 18.44 -15.07
CA THR A 15 -11.99 17.13 -14.85
C THR A 15 -13.45 17.29 -14.50
N SER A 16 -14.20 16.17 -14.51
CA SER A 16 -15.57 16.14 -14.01
C SER A 16 -15.70 16.26 -12.48
N ILE A 17 -14.57 16.22 -11.75
CA ILE A 17 -14.56 16.34 -10.28
C ILE A 17 -15.07 17.70 -9.85
N THR A 18 -15.95 17.69 -8.85
CA THR A 18 -16.56 18.89 -8.27
C THR A 18 -15.90 19.32 -6.98
N SER A 19 -16.06 20.59 -6.59
CA SER A 19 -15.47 21.12 -5.35
C SER A 19 -15.96 20.39 -4.08
N ASP A 20 -17.18 19.87 -4.09
CA ASP A 20 -17.80 19.21 -2.94
C ASP A 20 -17.15 17.83 -2.65
N GLU A 21 -16.56 17.22 -3.67
CA GLU A 21 -15.79 15.98 -3.54
C GLU A 21 -14.41 16.20 -2.93
N ILE A 22 -13.91 17.44 -2.90
CA ILE A 22 -12.55 17.74 -2.45
C ILE A 22 -12.57 18.15 -0.99
N TYR A 23 -11.75 17.48 -0.18
CA TYR A 23 -11.65 17.82 1.23
C TYR A 23 -10.95 19.17 1.44
N ASP A 24 -11.58 20.05 2.22
CA ASP A 24 -10.98 21.32 2.61
C ASP A 24 -9.95 21.15 3.73
N LEU A 25 -8.70 21.42 3.41
CA LEU A 25 -7.59 21.33 4.35
C LEU A 25 -7.39 22.59 5.20
N GLU A 26 -8.10 23.71 4.95
CA GLU A 26 -7.80 25.01 5.56
C GLU A 26 -7.72 24.97 7.10
N PHE A 27 -8.70 24.30 7.71
CA PHE A 27 -8.82 24.13 9.17
C PHE A 27 -8.45 22.72 9.65
N TYR A 28 -7.88 21.88 8.79
CA TYR A 28 -7.51 20.53 9.17
C TYR A 28 -6.31 20.52 10.13
N GLN A 29 -6.42 19.83 11.28
CA GLN A 29 -5.39 19.85 12.33
C GLN A 29 -4.03 19.34 11.84
N ASN A 30 -4.01 18.31 10.97
CA ASN A 30 -2.77 17.73 10.45
C ASN A 30 -2.42 18.26 9.05
N LYS A 31 -2.89 19.46 8.70
CA LYS A 31 -2.72 20.11 7.39
C LYS A 31 -1.30 20.06 6.84
N GLU A 32 -0.28 20.38 7.64
CA GLU A 32 1.10 20.43 7.14
C GLU A 32 1.60 19.08 6.66
N GLU A 33 1.30 18.01 7.39
CA GLU A 33 1.67 16.64 7.03
C GLU A 33 0.98 16.23 5.72
N VAL A 34 -0.32 16.49 5.63
CA VAL A 34 -1.13 16.13 4.46
C VAL A 34 -0.70 16.90 3.22
N LEU A 35 -0.33 18.18 3.37
CA LEU A 35 0.23 18.97 2.28
C LEU A 35 1.61 18.46 1.81
N LYS A 36 2.46 17.98 2.72
CA LYS A 36 3.74 17.34 2.35
C LYS A 36 3.51 16.07 1.56
N ALA A 37 2.60 15.21 2.04
CA ALA A 37 2.21 13.99 1.33
C ALA A 37 1.63 14.30 -0.05
N PHE A 38 0.70 15.26 -0.14
CA PHE A 38 0.12 15.70 -1.42
C PHE A 38 1.18 16.15 -2.42
N LYS A 39 2.12 16.99 -1.98
CA LYS A 39 3.21 17.47 -2.82
C LYS A 39 4.05 16.31 -3.34
N PHE A 40 4.49 15.43 -2.45
CA PHE A 40 5.29 14.26 -2.81
C PHE A 40 4.58 13.37 -3.84
N TYR A 41 3.29 13.08 -3.66
CA TYR A 41 2.54 12.23 -4.58
C TYR A 41 2.21 12.91 -5.92
N ASN A 42 1.92 14.21 -5.93
CA ASN A 42 1.79 14.95 -7.19
C ASN A 42 3.10 14.97 -7.97
N GLU A 43 4.23 15.24 -7.31
CA GLU A 43 5.55 15.16 -7.94
C GLU A 43 5.85 13.74 -8.43
N THR A 44 5.43 12.72 -7.67
CA THR A 44 5.57 11.32 -8.09
C THR A 44 4.75 11.02 -9.34
N LEU A 45 3.51 11.49 -9.43
CA LEU A 45 2.69 11.33 -10.64
C LEU A 45 3.36 11.97 -11.86
N ILE A 46 3.80 13.22 -11.73
CA ILE A 46 4.51 13.95 -12.79
C ILE A 46 5.77 13.19 -13.21
N ASN A 47 6.55 12.68 -12.25
CA ASN A 47 7.78 11.94 -12.56
C ASN A 47 7.53 10.58 -13.20
N ASN A 48 6.29 10.07 -13.21
CA ASN A 48 5.91 8.80 -13.80
C ASN A 48 5.05 8.98 -15.08
N TYR A 49 5.11 10.16 -15.71
CA TYR A 49 4.38 10.47 -16.96
C TYR A 49 4.67 9.48 -18.10
N TYR A 50 5.89 8.92 -18.14
CA TYR A 50 6.36 8.05 -19.21
C TYR A 50 5.60 6.71 -19.31
N TYR A 51 4.82 6.34 -18.28
CA TYR A 51 3.85 5.23 -18.38
C TYR A 51 2.62 5.55 -19.23
N GLY A 52 2.54 6.77 -19.80
CA GLY A 52 1.39 7.21 -20.59
C GLY A 52 0.14 7.43 -19.74
N ILE A 53 0.36 7.95 -18.52
CA ILE A 53 -0.68 8.34 -17.56
C ILE A 53 -0.84 9.87 -17.46
N ASP A 54 -0.24 10.62 -18.38
CA ASP A 54 -0.36 12.08 -18.46
C ASP A 54 -1.60 12.49 -19.29
N PRO A 55 -2.37 13.51 -18.87
CA PRO A 55 -2.29 14.21 -17.58
C PRO A 55 -2.85 13.36 -16.43
N SER A 56 -2.17 13.45 -15.28
CA SER A 56 -2.58 12.78 -14.04
C SER A 56 -2.79 13.76 -12.90
N TYR A 57 -3.81 13.52 -12.08
CA TYR A 57 -4.15 14.34 -10.93
C TYR A 57 -4.29 13.52 -9.65
N LEU A 58 -4.08 14.18 -8.52
CA LEU A 58 -4.34 13.65 -7.18
C LEU A 58 -5.16 14.66 -6.39
N PHE A 59 -6.14 14.17 -5.64
CA PHE A 59 -6.82 14.96 -4.60
C PHE A 59 -7.19 14.12 -3.39
N PHE A 60 -7.51 14.79 -2.28
CA PHE A 60 -8.09 14.13 -1.11
C PHE A 60 -9.60 14.26 -1.17
N GLU A 61 -10.27 13.11 -1.19
CA GLU A 61 -11.72 13.04 -1.31
C GLU A 61 -12.37 13.34 0.05
N ASN A 62 -13.44 14.14 0.03
CA ASN A 62 -14.25 14.52 1.19
C ASN A 62 -15.13 13.35 1.65
N ASN A 63 -14.49 12.24 2.02
CA ASN A 63 -15.12 11.00 2.40
C ASN A 63 -14.40 10.42 3.62
N LEU A 64 -15.15 10.17 4.70
CA LEU A 64 -14.61 9.67 5.96
C LEU A 64 -14.41 8.15 5.98
N SER A 65 -14.83 7.42 4.95
CA SER A 65 -14.52 5.99 4.82
C SER A 65 -13.05 5.78 4.47
N ILE A 66 -12.51 4.62 4.84
CA ILE A 66 -11.14 4.24 4.50
C ILE A 66 -11.16 3.62 3.10
N ASN A 67 -10.66 4.38 2.12
CA ASN A 67 -10.48 3.92 0.74
C ASN A 67 -9.50 4.81 -0.03
N ALA A 68 -9.07 4.32 -1.19
CA ALA A 68 -8.51 5.10 -2.27
C ALA A 68 -9.05 4.56 -3.60
N LYS A 69 -8.95 5.34 -4.68
CA LYS A 69 -9.34 4.89 -6.01
C LYS A 69 -8.48 5.53 -7.08
N ALA A 70 -8.17 4.74 -8.10
CA ALA A 70 -7.67 5.16 -9.39
C ALA A 70 -8.82 5.13 -10.41
N THR A 71 -9.02 6.23 -11.14
CA THR A 71 -10.04 6.31 -12.19
C THR A 71 -9.48 7.01 -13.42
N LYS A 72 -10.16 6.80 -14.55
CA LYS A 72 -10.01 7.62 -15.74
C LYS A 72 -11.28 8.44 -15.91
N ASP A 73 -11.13 9.75 -16.04
CA ASP A 73 -12.24 10.66 -16.29
C ASP A 73 -12.77 10.48 -17.72
N VAL A 74 -13.97 11.02 -17.99
CA VAL A 74 -14.62 10.98 -19.31
C VAL A 74 -13.75 11.56 -20.44
N ASP A 75 -12.93 12.56 -20.12
CA ASP A 75 -11.98 13.18 -21.05
C ASP A 75 -10.63 12.45 -21.13
N GLY A 76 -10.54 11.27 -20.53
CA GLY A 76 -9.37 10.40 -20.59
C GLY A 76 -8.23 10.76 -19.64
N LYS A 77 -8.49 11.61 -18.65
CA LYS A 77 -7.51 12.09 -17.66
C LYS A 77 -7.41 11.12 -16.49
N TYR A 78 -6.21 10.89 -15.99
CA TYR A 78 -5.98 9.90 -14.93
C TYR A 78 -6.08 10.57 -13.56
N ILE A 79 -6.80 9.96 -12.63
CA ILE A 79 -7.08 10.58 -11.33
C ILE A 79 -6.88 9.54 -10.24
N ILE A 80 -6.11 9.90 -9.21
CA ILE A 80 -6.11 9.20 -7.92
C ILE A 80 -6.87 10.06 -6.92
N SER A 81 -7.80 9.46 -6.19
CA SER A 81 -8.33 10.06 -4.97
C SER A 81 -8.00 9.18 -3.77
N ILE A 82 -7.65 9.83 -2.66
CA ILE A 82 -7.48 9.16 -1.37
C ILE A 82 -8.51 9.78 -0.44
N ASN A 83 -9.40 8.95 0.11
CA ASN A 83 -10.37 9.43 1.08
C ASN A 83 -9.66 10.03 2.29
N ILE A 84 -10.12 11.18 2.77
CA ILE A 84 -9.57 11.78 3.99
C ILE A 84 -9.70 10.84 5.20
N GLY A 85 -10.71 9.96 5.21
CA GLY A 85 -10.88 8.88 6.19
C GLY A 85 -9.66 7.96 6.30
N THR A 86 -9.01 7.63 5.18
CA THR A 86 -7.77 6.84 5.16
C THR A 86 -6.64 7.56 5.88
N ILE A 87 -6.48 8.86 5.63
CA ILE A 87 -5.45 9.67 6.27
C ILE A 87 -5.75 9.84 7.76
N HIS A 88 -7.00 10.11 8.12
CA HIS A 88 -7.44 10.17 9.51
C HIS A 88 -7.14 8.87 10.26
N PHE A 89 -7.48 7.73 9.67
CA PHE A 89 -7.19 6.42 10.23
C PHE A 89 -5.69 6.23 10.49
N LEU A 90 -4.84 6.45 9.48
CA LEU A 90 -3.39 6.29 9.64
C LEU A 90 -2.81 7.27 10.68
N ILE A 91 -3.33 8.50 10.78
CA ILE A 91 -2.84 9.44 11.78
C ILE A 91 -3.28 9.03 13.19
N GLU A 92 -4.56 8.77 13.41
CA GLU A 92 -5.08 8.51 14.75
C GLU A 92 -4.68 7.12 15.27
N LYS A 93 -4.70 6.09 14.42
CA LYS A 93 -4.42 4.70 14.81
C LYS A 93 -2.95 4.31 14.71
N ILE A 94 -2.11 5.07 14.00
CA ILE A 94 -0.69 4.73 13.82
C ILE A 94 0.22 5.87 14.27
N LYS A 95 0.06 7.08 13.75
CA LYS A 95 1.00 8.20 14.03
C LYS A 95 0.93 8.72 15.46
N LYS A 96 -0.30 8.98 15.96
CA LYS A 96 -0.55 9.65 17.25
C LYS A 96 -0.67 8.70 18.43
N THR A 97 -0.81 7.40 18.16
CA THR A 97 -0.92 6.40 19.22
C THR A 97 0.44 6.09 19.83
N ASN A 98 0.46 5.76 21.12
CA ASN A 98 1.62 5.23 21.82
C ASN A 98 1.63 3.69 21.89
N ILE A 99 0.68 3.04 21.22
CA ILE A 99 0.52 1.57 21.20
C ILE A 99 1.84 0.86 20.86
N PHE A 100 2.60 1.41 19.91
CA PHE A 100 3.83 0.77 19.42
C PHE A 100 5.10 1.18 20.19
N ASP A 101 5.03 2.16 21.09
CA ASP A 101 6.20 2.72 21.78
C ASP A 101 6.93 1.66 22.64
N ASN A 102 6.18 0.69 23.16
CA ASN A 102 6.71 -0.37 24.00
C ASN A 102 7.15 -1.63 23.26
N VAL A 103 6.89 -1.71 21.96
CA VAL A 103 7.29 -2.84 21.13
C VAL A 103 8.82 -2.89 21.05
N VAL A 104 9.41 -4.07 21.33
CA VAL A 104 10.87 -4.24 21.43
C VAL A 104 11.57 -3.77 20.16
N VAL A 105 11.06 -4.16 18.98
CA VAL A 105 11.66 -3.76 17.69
C VAL A 105 11.62 -2.24 17.49
N VAL A 106 10.58 -1.56 17.96
CA VAL A 106 10.46 -0.10 17.87
C VAL A 106 11.50 0.56 18.76
N LYS A 107 11.64 0.11 20.01
CA LYS A 107 12.67 0.62 20.93
C LYS A 107 14.09 0.41 20.42
N LEU A 108 14.36 -0.72 19.78
CA LEU A 108 15.66 -1.03 19.21
C LEU A 108 16.00 -0.14 18.01
N LEU A 109 15.00 0.19 17.19
CA LEU A 109 15.21 0.93 15.95
C LEU A 109 15.13 2.46 16.10
N GLN A 110 14.34 2.97 17.05
CA GLN A 110 14.11 4.41 17.22
C GLN A 110 15.39 5.25 17.32
N PRO A 111 16.46 4.82 18.01
CA PRO A 111 17.69 5.62 18.13
C PRO A 111 18.42 5.88 16.81
N TYR A 112 18.10 5.13 15.75
CA TYR A 112 18.76 5.25 14.46
C TYR A 112 18.04 6.19 13.48
N PHE A 113 16.83 6.66 13.81
CA PHE A 113 16.01 7.45 12.91
C PHE A 113 15.85 8.89 13.41
N ASP A 114 15.85 9.83 12.45
CA ASP A 114 15.59 11.25 12.68
C ASP A 114 14.10 11.57 12.86
N LEU A 115 13.24 10.60 12.58
CA LEU A 115 11.80 10.67 12.75
C LEU A 115 11.31 9.64 13.77
N PRO A 116 10.22 9.93 14.50
CA PRO A 116 9.52 8.90 15.26
C PRO A 116 9.09 7.75 14.35
N ILE A 117 9.25 6.51 14.81
CA ILE A 117 8.86 5.33 14.04
C ILE A 117 7.38 5.37 13.66
N SER A 118 6.51 5.93 14.52
CA SER A 118 5.09 6.10 14.21
C SER A 118 4.84 7.00 12.98
N VAL A 119 5.71 7.99 12.74
CA VAL A 119 5.69 8.83 11.53
C VAL A 119 6.10 8.02 10.30
N LEU A 120 7.14 7.21 10.41
CA LEU A 120 7.59 6.33 9.33
C LEU A 120 6.52 5.28 8.97
N MET A 121 5.86 4.70 9.98
CA MET A 121 4.75 3.76 9.77
C MET A 121 3.56 4.43 9.09
N TYR A 122 3.19 5.65 9.51
CA TYR A 122 2.16 6.45 8.85
C TYR A 122 2.50 6.71 7.37
N GLN A 123 3.73 7.14 7.09
CA GLN A 123 4.19 7.38 5.73
C GLN A 123 4.15 6.11 4.89
N MET A 124 4.59 4.98 5.45
CA MET A 124 4.56 3.68 4.79
C MET A 124 3.13 3.25 4.39
N GLY A 125 2.15 3.38 5.30
CA GLY A 125 0.75 3.06 4.98
C GLY A 125 0.18 3.93 3.85
N LEU A 126 0.51 5.24 3.88
CA LEU A 126 0.03 6.17 2.85
C LEU A 126 0.76 5.96 1.51
N HIS A 127 2.05 5.67 1.54
CA HIS A 127 2.83 5.33 0.35
C HIS A 127 2.29 4.06 -0.28
N PHE A 128 2.06 3.01 0.52
CA PHE A 128 1.51 1.75 0.02
C PHE A 128 0.17 1.97 -0.70
N THR A 129 -0.72 2.75 -0.08
CA THR A 129 -2.01 3.14 -0.64
C THR A 129 -1.84 3.84 -1.99
N PHE A 130 -1.00 4.88 -2.03
CA PHE A 130 -0.77 5.65 -3.26
C PHE A 130 -0.17 4.81 -4.39
N TYR A 131 0.88 4.02 -4.11
CA TYR A 131 1.55 3.24 -5.16
C TYR A 131 0.68 2.09 -5.68
N HIS A 132 -0.23 1.57 -4.85
CA HIS A 132 -1.25 0.62 -5.29
C HIS A 132 -2.19 1.26 -6.34
N GLU A 133 -2.73 2.44 -6.05
CA GLU A 133 -3.57 3.17 -7.02
C GLU A 133 -2.79 3.61 -8.27
N LEU A 134 -1.53 4.03 -8.11
CA LEU A 134 -0.66 4.34 -9.24
C LEU A 134 -0.46 3.11 -10.14
N ALA A 135 -0.32 1.92 -9.57
CA ALA A 135 -0.22 0.70 -10.35
C ALA A 135 -1.48 0.48 -11.20
N HIS A 136 -2.67 0.74 -10.67
CA HIS A 136 -3.91 0.65 -11.45
C HIS A 136 -3.96 1.65 -12.62
N LEU A 137 -3.44 2.88 -12.44
CA LEU A 137 -3.29 3.82 -13.55
C LEU A 137 -2.33 3.29 -14.62
N ILE A 138 -1.15 2.81 -14.21
CA ILE A 138 -0.11 2.26 -15.11
C ILE A 138 -0.67 1.04 -15.86
N GLN A 139 -1.43 0.19 -15.18
CA GLN A 139 -2.07 -0.98 -15.79
C GLN A 139 -3.06 -0.60 -16.88
N LYS A 140 -3.60 0.63 -16.84
CA LYS A 140 -4.76 1.06 -17.64
C LYS A 140 -5.91 0.06 -17.47
N SER A 141 -6.05 -0.45 -16.25
CA SER A 141 -6.95 -1.56 -15.94
C SER A 141 -8.39 -1.21 -16.30
N GLU A 142 -9.19 -2.22 -16.63
CA GLU A 142 -10.62 -2.04 -16.95
C GLU A 142 -11.39 -1.39 -15.79
N TYR A 143 -10.86 -1.47 -14.56
CA TYR A 143 -11.37 -0.76 -13.39
C TYR A 143 -11.41 0.76 -13.55
N LEU A 144 -10.52 1.34 -14.36
CA LEU A 144 -10.47 2.79 -14.56
C LEU A 144 -11.72 3.35 -15.25
N ASN A 145 -12.45 2.52 -16.01
CA ASN A 145 -13.66 2.92 -16.74
C ASN A 145 -14.95 2.56 -15.99
N ASN A 146 -14.88 1.75 -14.93
CA ASN A 146 -16.04 1.20 -14.22
C ASN A 146 -16.60 2.14 -13.15
N SER A 147 -16.07 3.36 -12.99
CA SER A 147 -16.63 4.35 -12.08
C SER A 147 -18.01 4.89 -12.50
N MET A 148 -18.49 4.54 -13.71
CA MET A 148 -19.82 4.92 -14.22
C MET A 148 -20.80 3.75 -14.42
N VAL A 149 -20.42 2.49 -14.20
CA VAL A 149 -21.33 1.35 -14.35
C VAL A 149 -21.30 0.53 -13.07
N GLU A 150 -22.13 0.93 -12.11
CA GLU A 150 -22.53 0.12 -10.97
C GLU A 150 -23.27 -1.14 -11.45
N GLU A 151 -22.52 -2.16 -11.85
CA GLU A 151 -22.87 -3.55 -11.56
C GLU A 151 -21.58 -4.22 -11.07
N ASN A 152 -21.24 -3.94 -9.81
CA ASN A 152 -20.30 -4.75 -9.04
C ASN A 152 -20.87 -6.16 -8.93
N SER A 153 -20.71 -6.97 -9.98
CA SER A 153 -20.78 -8.40 -9.82
C SER A 153 -19.60 -8.74 -8.92
N ASP A 154 -19.88 -9.13 -7.68
CA ASP A 154 -18.90 -9.64 -6.71
C ASP A 154 -18.36 -11.02 -7.15
N VAL A 155 -18.36 -11.27 -8.46
CA VAL A 155 -18.07 -12.52 -9.16
C VAL A 155 -16.59 -12.56 -9.47
N PHE A 156 -16.03 -13.74 -9.28
CA PHE A 156 -14.65 -14.04 -9.61
C PHE A 156 -14.28 -13.74 -11.06
N ASP A 157 -13.13 -13.09 -11.22
CA ASP A 157 -12.48 -12.86 -12.50
C ASP A 157 -10.95 -13.03 -12.31
N LEU A 158 -10.35 -13.93 -13.09
CA LEU A 158 -8.94 -14.23 -12.95
C LEU A 158 -8.03 -13.05 -13.32
N LYS A 159 -8.37 -12.29 -14.37
CA LYS A 159 -7.60 -11.11 -14.79
C LYS A 159 -7.64 -10.05 -13.69
N LYS A 160 -8.81 -9.83 -13.08
CA LYS A 160 -8.97 -8.93 -11.93
C LYS A 160 -8.05 -9.29 -10.77
N HIS A 161 -7.96 -10.58 -10.43
CA HIS A 161 -7.06 -11.06 -9.37
C HIS A 161 -5.58 -10.89 -9.73
N VAL A 162 -5.20 -11.17 -10.99
CA VAL A 162 -3.84 -10.94 -11.50
C VAL A 162 -3.46 -9.46 -11.38
N LEU A 163 -4.32 -8.55 -11.83
CA LEU A 163 -4.07 -7.11 -11.79
C LEU A 163 -4.01 -6.56 -10.36
N GLU A 164 -4.87 -7.03 -9.46
CA GLU A 164 -4.83 -6.66 -8.04
C GLU A 164 -3.51 -7.10 -7.38
N MET A 165 -3.11 -8.36 -7.60
CA MET A 165 -1.86 -8.88 -7.04
C MET A 165 -0.63 -8.21 -7.66
N ASP A 166 -0.67 -7.82 -8.92
CA ASP A 166 0.37 -7.01 -9.55
C ASP A 166 0.44 -5.59 -8.97
N ALA A 167 -0.70 -4.96 -8.68
CA ALA A 167 -0.74 -3.65 -8.04
C ALA A 167 -0.15 -3.69 -6.61
N ASP A 168 -0.48 -4.74 -5.85
CA ASP A 168 0.14 -5.05 -4.57
C ASP A 168 1.65 -5.27 -4.68
N SER A 169 2.10 -6.03 -5.68
CA SER A 169 3.53 -6.27 -5.93
C SER A 169 4.26 -4.97 -6.31
N PHE A 170 3.68 -4.14 -7.19
CA PHE A 170 4.24 -2.84 -7.56
C PHE A 170 4.41 -1.96 -6.34
N SER A 171 3.37 -1.85 -5.51
CA SER A 171 3.44 -1.10 -4.27
C SER A 171 4.51 -1.66 -3.33
N GLY A 172 4.59 -2.98 -3.17
CA GLY A 172 5.62 -3.65 -2.38
C GLY A 172 7.05 -3.36 -2.83
N VAL A 173 7.31 -3.34 -4.15
CA VAL A 173 8.63 -2.98 -4.71
C VAL A 173 8.98 -1.52 -4.43
N MET A 174 8.02 -0.61 -4.58
CA MET A 174 8.22 0.80 -4.26
C MET A 174 8.48 1.01 -2.77
N MET A 175 7.75 0.28 -1.89
CA MET A 175 7.97 0.31 -0.45
C MET A 175 9.36 -0.17 -0.10
N SER A 176 9.77 -1.33 -0.64
CA SER A 176 11.12 -1.83 -0.39
C SER A 176 12.20 -0.86 -0.87
N THR A 177 11.98 -0.15 -1.98
CA THR A 177 12.92 0.86 -2.47
C THR A 177 13.06 2.03 -1.47
N HIS A 178 11.95 2.58 -0.98
CA HIS A 178 11.96 3.64 0.04
C HIS A 178 12.65 3.20 1.32
N VAL A 179 12.32 2.00 1.81
CA VAL A 179 12.93 1.42 3.01
C VAL A 179 14.43 1.31 2.86
N LEU A 180 14.89 0.74 1.74
CA LEU A 180 16.31 0.54 1.50
C LEU A 180 17.03 1.89 1.38
N GLN A 181 16.55 2.81 0.56
CA GLN A 181 17.17 4.14 0.38
C GLN A 181 17.25 4.93 1.69
N TYR A 182 16.18 4.92 2.48
CA TYR A 182 16.16 5.61 3.77
C TYR A 182 17.09 4.92 4.79
N SER A 183 17.10 3.58 4.82
CA SER A 183 18.01 2.81 5.67
C SER A 183 19.48 3.03 5.28
N GLU A 184 19.81 3.20 4.00
CA GLU A 184 21.19 3.46 3.58
C GLU A 184 21.70 4.80 4.09
N LYS A 185 20.81 5.80 4.15
CA LYS A 185 21.13 7.13 4.67
C LYS A 185 21.27 7.13 6.20
N MET A 186 20.38 6.45 6.91
CA MET A 186 20.31 6.49 8.38
C MET A 186 21.18 5.42 9.06
N LEU A 187 21.35 4.28 8.40
CA LEU A 187 21.97 3.06 8.91
C LEU A 187 23.00 2.51 7.91
N PRO A 188 24.10 3.23 7.62
CA PRO A 188 25.09 2.80 6.62
C PRO A 188 25.79 1.49 6.97
N ARG A 189 25.65 1.00 8.21
CA ARG A 189 26.17 -0.28 8.71
C ARG A 189 25.08 -1.17 9.31
N ALA A 190 23.85 -1.09 8.81
CA ALA A 190 22.78 -2.00 9.19
C ALA A 190 23.21 -3.45 8.99
N ASN A 191 23.00 -4.27 10.02
CA ASN A 191 23.12 -5.72 9.92
C ASN A 191 21.75 -6.34 9.61
N LYS A 192 21.72 -7.67 9.49
CA LYS A 192 20.52 -8.42 9.16
C LYS A 192 19.38 -8.20 10.17
N GLU A 193 19.69 -8.16 11.45
CA GLU A 193 18.72 -7.99 12.54
C GLU A 193 18.03 -6.62 12.47
N ILE A 194 18.79 -5.57 12.12
CA ILE A 194 18.23 -4.23 11.87
C ILE A 194 17.28 -4.26 10.67
N TYR A 195 17.65 -4.91 9.56
CA TYR A 195 16.77 -5.04 8.39
C TYR A 195 15.52 -5.88 8.68
N GLN A 196 15.64 -6.97 9.46
CA GLN A 196 14.49 -7.74 9.95
C GLN A 196 13.54 -6.83 10.74
N GLY A 197 14.08 -6.04 11.67
CA GLY A 197 13.29 -5.10 12.45
C GLY A 197 12.59 -4.06 11.59
N LEU A 198 13.27 -3.56 10.56
CA LEU A 198 12.71 -2.59 9.62
C LEU A 198 11.52 -3.17 8.86
N PHE A 199 11.68 -4.36 8.30
CA PHE A 199 10.57 -5.03 7.62
C PHE A 199 9.39 -5.24 8.57
N ILE A 200 9.63 -5.65 9.81
CA ILE A 200 8.55 -5.83 10.79
C ILE A 200 7.74 -4.55 10.98
N ILE A 201 8.42 -3.42 11.22
CA ILE A 201 7.79 -2.11 11.46
C ILE A 201 7.02 -1.64 10.22
N PHE A 202 7.57 -1.83 9.02
CA PHE A 202 6.94 -1.36 7.78
C PHE A 202 5.77 -2.22 7.33
N LEU A 203 5.70 -3.48 7.77
CA LEU A 203 4.55 -4.35 7.48
C LEU A 203 3.35 -4.07 8.38
N ILE A 204 3.54 -3.62 9.62
CA ILE A 204 2.44 -3.27 10.53
C ILE A 204 1.43 -2.32 9.88
N PRO A 205 1.79 -1.13 9.34
CA PRO A 205 0.80 -0.23 8.74
C PRO A 205 0.09 -0.83 7.52
N ILE A 206 0.75 -1.71 6.76
CA ILE A 206 0.14 -2.40 5.61
C ILE A 206 -0.90 -3.43 6.09
N ILE A 207 -0.56 -4.22 7.13
CA ILE A 207 -1.49 -5.16 7.77
C ILE A 207 -2.73 -4.42 8.28
N LEU A 208 -2.51 -3.32 9.01
CA LEU A 208 -3.60 -2.53 9.59
C LEU A 208 -4.48 -1.88 8.52
N TYR A 209 -3.86 -1.35 7.46
CA TYR A 209 -4.58 -0.79 6.31
C TYR A 209 -5.44 -1.84 5.62
N LEU A 210 -4.86 -2.99 5.23
CA LEU A 210 -5.63 -4.06 4.60
C LEU A 210 -6.78 -4.55 5.47
N LEU A 211 -6.58 -4.65 6.79
CA LEU A 211 -7.60 -5.05 7.76
C LEU A 211 -8.67 -3.99 8.04
N SER A 212 -8.46 -2.75 7.62
CA SER A 212 -9.40 -1.66 7.83
C SER A 212 -10.58 -1.67 6.84
N PHE A 213 -10.45 -2.40 5.72
CA PHE A 213 -11.51 -2.54 4.73
C PHE A 213 -12.66 -3.42 5.23
N LYS A 214 -13.89 -3.09 4.81
CA LYS A 214 -15.09 -3.87 5.17
C LYS A 214 -15.11 -5.30 4.64
N GLY A 215 -14.30 -5.61 3.61
CA GLY A 215 -14.24 -6.94 2.99
C GLY A 215 -13.55 -8.03 3.83
N ASN A 216 -12.91 -7.68 4.95
CA ASN A 216 -12.17 -8.61 5.79
C ASN A 216 -13.03 -9.55 6.64
N ASP A 217 -14.34 -9.32 6.68
CA ASP A 217 -15.28 -10.19 7.42
C ASP A 217 -15.69 -11.44 6.64
N LYS A 218 -15.29 -11.56 5.37
CA LYS A 218 -15.57 -12.74 4.53
C LYS A 218 -14.80 -13.97 5.04
N GLU A 219 -15.41 -15.14 4.92
CA GLU A 219 -14.70 -16.42 5.14
C GLU A 219 -13.57 -16.58 4.13
N PHE A 220 -12.55 -17.38 4.46
CA PHE A 220 -11.43 -17.61 3.55
C PHE A 220 -11.90 -18.19 2.22
N TYR A 221 -11.40 -17.61 1.12
CA TYR A 221 -11.82 -17.93 -0.23
C TYR A 221 -10.62 -17.78 -1.20
N LEU A 222 -10.70 -18.40 -2.37
CA LEU A 222 -9.67 -18.38 -3.41
C LEU A 222 -10.20 -17.82 -4.74
N PHE A 223 -11.35 -18.31 -5.21
CA PHE A 223 -11.91 -18.08 -6.54
C PHE A 223 -13.40 -17.71 -6.52
N GLU A 224 -13.89 -17.15 -5.41
CA GLU A 224 -15.31 -16.89 -5.19
C GLU A 224 -15.69 -15.42 -5.40
N ASN A 225 -14.79 -14.49 -5.07
CA ASN A 225 -15.06 -13.04 -5.11
C ASN A 225 -14.25 -12.36 -6.22
N SER A 226 -14.55 -11.09 -6.47
CA SER A 226 -13.92 -10.23 -7.49
C SER A 226 -12.47 -9.80 -7.19
N HIS A 227 -12.07 -9.82 -5.91
CA HIS A 227 -10.70 -9.52 -5.46
C HIS A 227 -10.14 -10.69 -4.65
N PRO A 228 -8.82 -10.93 -4.65
CA PRO A 228 -8.20 -11.95 -3.81
C PRO A 228 -8.45 -11.70 -2.32
N HIS A 229 -8.56 -12.79 -1.55
CA HIS A 229 -8.77 -12.68 -0.10
C HIS A 229 -7.62 -11.89 0.58
N PRO A 230 -7.91 -11.02 1.56
CA PRO A 230 -6.91 -10.16 2.21
C PRO A 230 -5.67 -10.89 2.74
N SER A 231 -5.83 -12.10 3.29
CA SER A 231 -4.69 -12.95 3.70
C SER A 231 -3.75 -13.29 2.54
N ILE A 232 -4.29 -13.60 1.35
CA ILE A 232 -3.50 -13.93 0.16
C ILE A 232 -2.69 -12.71 -0.26
N ARG A 233 -3.37 -11.55 -0.36
CA ARG A 233 -2.75 -10.28 -0.71
C ARG A 233 -1.61 -9.93 0.23
N LEU A 234 -1.85 -10.00 1.55
CA LEU A 234 -0.84 -9.69 2.54
C LEU A 234 0.43 -10.54 2.41
N ILE A 235 0.29 -11.85 2.18
CA ILE A 235 1.43 -12.74 2.01
C ILE A 235 2.18 -12.41 0.72
N SER A 236 1.45 -12.15 -0.36
CA SER A 236 2.03 -11.74 -1.65
C SER A 236 2.84 -10.45 -1.53
N ILE A 237 2.30 -9.44 -0.84
CA ILE A 237 2.98 -8.16 -0.58
C ILE A 237 4.28 -8.38 0.19
N ILE A 238 4.23 -9.22 1.23
CA ILE A 238 5.39 -9.47 2.10
C ILE A 238 6.48 -10.24 1.38
N MET A 239 6.11 -11.27 0.62
CA MET A 239 7.04 -11.97 -0.25
C MET A 239 7.68 -11.00 -1.23
N THR A 240 6.89 -10.13 -1.87
CA THR A 240 7.41 -9.14 -2.82
C THR A 240 8.40 -8.17 -2.17
N ILE A 241 8.07 -7.59 -1.02
CA ILE A 241 8.94 -6.64 -0.30
C ILE A 241 10.26 -7.31 0.04
N ILE A 242 10.22 -8.49 0.65
CA ILE A 242 11.41 -9.15 1.15
C ILE A 242 12.25 -9.73 0.01
N ASP A 243 11.63 -10.30 -1.03
CA ASP A 243 12.37 -10.83 -2.18
C ASP A 243 13.04 -9.73 -3.00
N TYR A 244 12.38 -8.59 -3.19
CA TYR A 244 13.02 -7.41 -3.79
C TYR A 244 14.17 -6.89 -2.92
N ALA A 245 13.98 -6.86 -1.60
CA ALA A 245 15.03 -6.43 -0.69
C ALA A 245 16.24 -7.37 -0.69
N LYS A 246 16.04 -8.69 -0.74
CA LYS A 246 17.12 -9.69 -0.83
C LYS A 246 18.09 -9.38 -1.96
N ILE A 247 17.58 -9.10 -3.17
CA ILE A 247 18.43 -8.79 -4.34
C ILE A 247 19.35 -7.60 -4.06
N THR A 248 18.84 -6.59 -3.36
CA THR A 248 19.63 -5.40 -3.01
C THR A 248 20.60 -5.67 -1.86
N LEU A 249 20.17 -6.43 -0.86
CA LEU A 249 20.95 -6.73 0.34
C LEU A 249 22.03 -7.79 0.13
N GLU A 250 21.89 -8.66 -0.89
CA GLU A 250 22.93 -9.60 -1.32
C GLU A 250 24.21 -8.86 -1.73
N LYS A 251 24.09 -7.67 -2.32
CA LYS A 251 25.24 -6.80 -2.64
C LYS A 251 25.98 -6.31 -1.39
N LYS A 252 25.35 -6.41 -0.21
CA LYS A 252 25.89 -6.08 1.11
C LYS A 252 26.22 -7.32 1.93
N GLU A 253 26.23 -8.50 1.30
CA GLU A 253 26.47 -9.80 1.96
C GLU A 253 25.43 -10.14 3.05
N ILE A 254 24.24 -9.53 2.98
CA ILE A 254 23.12 -9.80 3.90
C ILE A 254 22.10 -10.66 3.15
N SER A 255 21.87 -11.88 3.65
CA SER A 255 20.94 -12.84 3.04
C SER A 255 19.82 -13.23 4.01
N PHE A 256 18.63 -13.47 3.46
CA PHE A 256 17.45 -13.94 4.17
C PHE A 256 17.01 -15.30 3.63
N LYS A 257 16.82 -16.26 4.52
CA LYS A 257 16.22 -17.56 4.24
C LYS A 257 14.71 -17.44 4.20
N ASN A 258 14.04 -18.39 3.54
CA ASN A 258 12.57 -18.40 3.44
C ASN A 258 11.89 -18.50 4.80
N ASP A 259 12.44 -19.26 5.74
CA ASP A 259 11.88 -19.37 7.10
C ASP A 259 11.89 -18.02 7.83
N GLU A 260 12.90 -17.19 7.60
CA GLU A 260 13.03 -15.86 8.21
C GLU A 260 12.00 -14.87 7.64
N VAL A 261 11.60 -15.03 6.36
CA VAL A 261 10.50 -14.26 5.76
C VAL A 261 9.19 -14.55 6.48
N PHE A 262 8.95 -15.82 6.81
CA PHE A 262 7.77 -16.23 7.55
C PHE A 262 7.80 -15.76 9.00
N GLU A 263 8.96 -15.75 9.65
CA GLU A 263 9.12 -15.21 11.00
C GLU A 263 8.81 -13.72 11.06
N ILE A 264 9.29 -12.93 10.09
CA ILE A 264 8.96 -11.50 9.96
C ILE A 264 7.45 -11.30 9.89
N LEU A 265 6.76 -12.04 9.02
CA LEU A 265 5.30 -11.99 8.86
C LEU A 265 4.57 -12.30 10.19
N ILE A 266 4.92 -13.43 10.83
CA ILE A 266 4.27 -13.86 12.06
C ILE A 266 4.52 -12.87 13.20
N LEU A 267 5.73 -12.31 13.29
CA LEU A 267 6.04 -11.32 14.32
C LEU A 267 5.29 -10.01 14.07
N SER A 268 5.21 -9.51 12.83
CA SER A 268 4.37 -8.36 12.47
C SER A 268 2.89 -8.58 12.81
N MET A 269 2.34 -9.76 12.47
CA MET A 269 0.96 -10.12 12.82
C MET A 269 0.76 -10.18 14.33
N SER A 270 1.74 -10.71 15.08
CA SER A 270 1.64 -10.83 16.55
C SER A 270 1.65 -9.46 17.23
N ILE A 271 2.48 -8.53 16.76
CA ILE A 271 2.48 -7.13 17.26
C ILE A 271 1.11 -6.46 16.98
N CYS A 272 0.55 -6.68 15.78
CA CYS A 272 -0.78 -6.17 15.45
C CYS A 272 -1.87 -6.84 16.32
N GLU A 273 -1.72 -8.14 16.60
CA GLU A 273 -2.67 -8.94 17.39
C GLU A 273 -2.74 -8.48 18.85
N GLU A 274 -1.58 -8.19 19.46
CA GLU A 274 -1.48 -7.62 20.80
C GLU A 274 -2.17 -6.24 20.91
N SER A 275 -2.25 -5.52 19.79
CA SER A 275 -2.79 -4.16 19.73
C SER A 275 -4.23 -4.09 19.19
N GLN A 276 -4.81 -5.21 18.77
CA GLN A 276 -6.01 -5.22 17.92
C GLN A 276 -7.26 -4.65 18.61
N GLU A 277 -7.41 -4.85 19.92
CA GLU A 277 -8.56 -4.32 20.67
C GLU A 277 -8.54 -2.78 20.66
N LEU A 278 -7.37 -2.15 20.80
CA LEU A 278 -7.23 -0.70 20.74
C LEU A 278 -7.37 -0.14 19.30
N LEU A 279 -7.04 -0.95 18.30
CA LEU A 279 -7.02 -0.53 16.90
C LEU A 279 -8.40 -0.70 16.23
N PHE A 280 -9.09 -1.80 16.50
CA PHE A 280 -10.30 -2.22 15.77
C PHE A 280 -11.50 -2.55 16.66
N ASP A 281 -11.34 -2.64 17.99
CA ASP A 281 -12.38 -3.10 18.92
C ASP A 281 -12.90 -4.53 18.62
N ASP A 282 -12.12 -5.35 17.91
CA ASP A 282 -12.46 -6.74 17.58
C ASP A 282 -11.24 -7.66 17.39
N LYS A 283 -11.50 -8.93 17.05
CA LYS A 283 -10.48 -9.98 16.89
C LYS A 283 -10.02 -10.19 15.43
N ARG A 284 -10.16 -9.19 14.54
CA ARG A 284 -9.88 -9.39 13.11
C ARG A 284 -8.44 -9.77 12.81
N VAL A 285 -7.48 -9.28 13.60
CA VAL A 285 -6.06 -9.64 13.42
C VAL A 285 -5.84 -11.10 13.79
N SER A 286 -6.39 -11.56 14.91
CA SER A 286 -6.35 -12.97 15.30
C SER A 286 -7.00 -13.88 14.25
N LYS A 287 -8.15 -13.47 13.70
CA LYS A 287 -8.82 -14.21 12.61
C LYS A 287 -7.93 -14.31 11.37
N LEU A 288 -7.33 -13.19 10.93
CA LEU A 288 -6.42 -13.16 9.79
C LEU A 288 -5.21 -14.10 10.00
N LYS A 289 -4.59 -14.03 11.18
CA LYS A 289 -3.46 -14.89 11.55
C LYS A 289 -3.84 -16.37 11.55
N ALA A 290 -5.02 -16.72 12.08
CA ALA A 290 -5.52 -18.08 12.05
C ALA A 290 -5.81 -18.57 10.62
N ILE A 291 -6.42 -17.74 9.77
CA ILE A 291 -6.64 -18.06 8.35
C ILE A 291 -5.31 -18.36 7.66
N TYR A 292 -4.31 -17.52 7.88
CA TYR A 292 -2.99 -17.74 7.30
C TYR A 292 -2.37 -19.07 7.76
N ILE A 293 -2.33 -19.32 9.08
CA ILE A 293 -1.72 -20.54 9.63
C ILE A 293 -2.42 -21.80 9.10
N ASN A 294 -3.75 -21.80 9.06
CA ASN A 294 -4.55 -22.96 8.67
C ASN A 294 -4.56 -23.21 7.16
N ASN A 295 -4.36 -22.18 6.33
CA ASN A 295 -4.48 -22.28 4.88
C ASN A 295 -3.17 -21.92 4.14
N LYS A 296 -2.02 -21.98 4.84
CA LYS A 296 -0.72 -21.54 4.29
C LYS A 296 -0.41 -22.20 2.95
N ILE A 297 -0.67 -23.49 2.82
CA ILE A 297 -0.34 -24.27 1.63
C ILE A 297 -1.24 -23.83 0.45
N GLU A 298 -2.54 -23.70 0.68
CA GLU A 298 -3.50 -23.22 -0.30
C GLU A 298 -3.16 -21.81 -0.78
N ILE A 299 -2.81 -20.91 0.14
CA ILE A 299 -2.43 -19.54 -0.20
C ILE A 299 -1.17 -19.52 -1.07
N ILE A 300 -0.13 -20.28 -0.72
CA ILE A 300 1.11 -20.35 -1.52
C ILE A 300 0.82 -20.92 -2.91
N ARG A 301 -0.01 -21.97 -3.02
CA ARG A 301 -0.41 -22.55 -4.32
C ARG A 301 -1.19 -21.54 -5.15
N TYR A 302 -2.08 -20.78 -4.51
CA TYR A 302 -2.84 -19.73 -5.15
C TYR A 302 -1.93 -18.63 -5.72
N ILE A 303 -1.01 -18.10 -4.89
CA ILE A 303 -0.06 -17.08 -5.30
C ILE A 303 0.77 -17.59 -6.49
N LYS A 304 1.30 -18.82 -6.40
CA LYS A 304 2.05 -19.43 -7.50
C LYS A 304 1.24 -19.50 -8.79
N ARG A 305 -0.03 -19.91 -8.71
CA ARG A 305 -0.91 -19.94 -9.89
C ARG A 305 -1.11 -18.55 -10.48
N ILE A 306 -1.32 -17.53 -9.66
CA ILE A 306 -1.45 -16.15 -10.16
C ILE A 306 -0.15 -15.64 -10.79
N GLU A 307 1.01 -15.98 -10.23
CA GLU A 307 2.31 -15.64 -10.85
C GLU A 307 2.50 -16.32 -12.22
N GLU A 308 2.06 -17.57 -12.39
CA GLU A 308 2.07 -18.24 -13.69
C GLU A 308 1.13 -17.55 -14.69
N GLU A 309 -0.04 -17.11 -14.24
CA GLU A 309 -1.02 -16.40 -15.10
C GLU A 309 -0.56 -15.00 -15.50
N LYS A 310 0.32 -14.34 -14.73
CA LYS A 310 0.88 -13.02 -15.08
C LYS A 310 1.56 -13.01 -16.45
N GLU A 311 2.11 -14.14 -16.90
CA GLU A 311 2.72 -14.26 -18.23
C GLU A 311 1.72 -13.96 -19.35
N ASN A 312 0.45 -14.31 -19.17
CA ASN A 312 -0.63 -14.06 -20.13
C ASN A 312 -1.03 -12.58 -20.22
N TYR A 313 -0.66 -11.77 -19.23
CA TYR A 313 -1.07 -10.36 -19.11
C TYR A 313 0.14 -9.40 -19.07
N ILE A 314 1.32 -9.85 -19.49
CA ILE A 314 2.59 -9.12 -19.30
C ILE A 314 2.60 -7.66 -19.78
N ASN A 315 1.81 -7.34 -20.82
CA ASN A 315 1.69 -5.98 -21.37
C ASN A 315 0.78 -5.07 -20.55
N ASP A 316 -0.05 -5.65 -19.69
CA ASP A 316 -0.99 -4.92 -18.83
C ASP A 316 -0.38 -4.65 -17.45
N LEU A 317 0.60 -5.42 -17.00
CA LEU A 317 1.17 -5.35 -15.64
C LEU A 317 2.00 -4.08 -15.38
N ALA A 318 1.81 -3.48 -14.21
CA ALA A 318 2.59 -2.35 -13.72
C ALA A 318 4.05 -2.75 -13.43
N ILE A 319 4.31 -3.93 -12.85
CA ILE A 319 5.69 -4.40 -12.63
C ILE A 319 6.43 -4.56 -13.96
N SER A 320 5.78 -5.12 -14.98
CA SER A 320 6.37 -5.30 -16.31
C SER A 320 6.73 -3.96 -16.94
N LYS A 321 5.78 -3.01 -16.97
CA LYS A 321 6.00 -1.65 -17.46
C LYS A 321 7.12 -0.94 -16.69
N ARG A 322 7.15 -1.04 -15.36
CA ARG A 322 8.24 -0.51 -14.53
C ARG A 322 9.60 -1.02 -14.98
N ASN A 323 9.72 -2.33 -15.18
CA ASN A 323 10.99 -2.96 -15.53
C ASN A 323 11.50 -2.55 -16.92
N GLN A 324 10.63 -2.08 -17.82
CA GLN A 324 11.03 -1.52 -19.11
C GLN A 324 11.73 -0.16 -19.00
N HIS A 325 11.56 0.56 -17.89
CA HIS A 325 12.11 1.91 -17.68
C HIS A 325 13.26 1.96 -16.65
N ILE A 326 13.76 0.81 -16.20
CA ILE A 326 14.87 0.71 -15.24
C ILE A 326 16.25 0.70 -15.94
N PHE A 327 16.29 0.70 -17.28
CA PHE A 327 17.51 0.64 -18.08
C PHE A 327 17.75 1.88 -18.93
#